data_AF-A0A7Z9Y664-F1
#
_entry.id   AF-A0A7Z9Y664-F1
#
_cell.length_a   1.000
_cell.length_b   1.000
_cell.length_c   1.000
_cell.angle_alpha   90.00
_cell.angle_beta   90.00
_cell.angle_gamma   90.00
#
_symmetry.space_group_name_H-M   'P 1'
#
loop_
_entity.id
_entity.type
_entity.pdbx_description
1 polymer ?
#
loop_
_entity_poly.entity_id
_entity_poly.type
_entity_poly.pdbx_seq_one_letter_code
_entity_poly.pdbx_strand_id
1 'polypeptide(L)' 'MTTQTKRTIIYFDSGLYKALRTKSAETECSISDLVNEAVRLSLAEDAADIVAFTERSDEPDLSFDEVLRDWQQRDKT' A
#
# COMPACT_ATOMS: atom_id res chain seq x y z
N MET A 1 -16.52 8.74 -8.64
CA MET A 1 -15.71 9.53 -7.69
C MET A 1 -14.81 10.44 -8.50
N THR A 2 -14.88 11.76 -8.29
CA THR A 2 -13.99 12.70 -8.98
C THR A 2 -12.59 12.58 -8.39
N THR A 3 -11.66 11.96 -9.12
CA THR A 3 -10.25 11.92 -8.74
C THR A 3 -9.66 13.32 -8.84
N GLN A 4 -9.50 14.00 -7.70
CA GLN A 4 -8.84 15.30 -7.66
C GLN A 4 -7.34 15.09 -7.85
N THR A 5 -6.84 15.38 -9.05
CA THR A 5 -5.42 15.28 -9.36
C THR A 5 -4.68 16.52 -8.85
N LYS A 6 -3.56 16.30 -8.15
CA LYS A 6 -2.66 17.37 -7.70
C LYS A 6 -1.35 17.26 -8.46
N ARG A 7 -0.84 18.38 -8.99
CA ARG A 7 0.46 18.44 -9.67
C ARG A 7 1.57 18.49 -8.63
N THR A 8 2.58 17.66 -8.81
CA THR A 8 3.78 17.59 -7.95
C THR A 8 5.03 17.61 -8.82
N ILE A 9 6.12 18.20 -8.33
CA ILE A 9 7.44 18.19 -8.97
C ILE A 9 8.31 17.19 -8.21
N ILE A 10 8.89 16.22 -8.91
CA ILE A 10 9.74 15.16 -8.33
C ILE A 10 11.11 15.23 -9.01
N TYR A 11 12.16 15.28 -8.21
CA TYR A 11 13.53 15.19 -8.70
C TYR A 11 13.96 13.71 -8.74
N PHE A 12 14.54 13.29 -9.86
CA PHE A 12 15.09 11.95 -10.03
C PHE A 12 16.59 12.04 -10.27
N ASP A 13 17.34 11.05 -9.76
CA ASP A 13 18.70 10.83 -10.21
C ASP A 13 18.73 10.54 -11.72
N SER A 14 19.80 10.95 -12.39
CA SER A 14 19.91 10.85 -13.85
C SER A 14 19.76 9.41 -14.37
N GLY A 15 20.33 8.44 -13.64
CA GLY A 15 20.19 7.01 -13.96
C GLY A 15 18.75 6.50 -13.81
N LEU A 16 18.08 6.89 -12.74
CA LEU A 16 16.70 6.50 -12.47
C LEU A 16 15.74 7.12 -13.49
N TYR A 17 15.92 8.40 -13.84
CA TYR A 17 15.14 9.05 -14.87
C TYR A 17 15.29 8.35 -16.23
N LYS A 18 16.51 7.94 -16.60
CA LYS A 18 16.75 7.19 -17.85
C LYS A 18 16.04 5.84 -17.84
N ALA A 19 16.11 5.10 -16.74
CA ALA A 19 15.41 3.82 -16.58
C ALA A 19 13.88 3.99 -16.69
N LEU A 20 13.31 4.99 -15.99
CA LEU A 20 11.88 5.32 -16.07
C LEU A 20 11.44 5.69 -17.48
N ARG A 21 12.26 6.47 -18.20
CA ARG A 21 11.98 6.85 -19.59
C ARG A 21 11.99 5.63 -20.51
N THR A 22 12.93 4.70 -20.34
CA THR A 22 12.96 3.46 -21.11
C THR A 22 11.73 2.61 -20.83
N LYS A 23 11.37 2.42 -19.55
CA LYS A 23 10.18 1.64 -19.16
C LYS A 23 8.89 2.28 -19.69
N SER A 24 8.78 3.60 -19.63
CA SER A 24 7.65 4.36 -20.17
C SER A 24 7.47 4.14 -21.68
N ALA A 25 8.56 4.07 -22.44
CA ALA A 25 8.51 3.76 -23.87
C ALA A 25 8.14 2.30 -24.15
N GLU A 26 8.61 1.37 -23.31
CA GLU A 26 8.30 -0.07 -23.42
C GLU A 26 6.83 -0.38 -23.11
N THR A 27 6.25 0.27 -22.11
CA THR A 27 4.88 0.00 -21.64
C THR A 27 3.83 0.94 -22.23
N GLU A 28 4.22 1.85 -23.13
CA GLU A 28 3.34 2.90 -23.71
C GLU A 28 2.60 3.74 -22.66
N CYS A 29 3.17 3.87 -21.46
CA CYS A 29 2.58 4.61 -20.33
C CYS A 29 3.40 5.86 -20.03
N SER A 30 2.81 6.89 -19.42
CA SER A 30 3.58 8.06 -19.02
C SER A 30 4.46 7.76 -17.80
N ILE A 31 5.55 8.52 -17.62
CA ILE A 31 6.37 8.44 -16.40
C ILE A 31 5.52 8.71 -15.14
N SER A 32 4.57 9.64 -15.23
CA SER A 32 3.65 9.94 -14.11
C SER A 32 2.78 8.73 -13.74
N ASP A 33 2.33 7.95 -14.73
CA ASP A 33 1.52 6.75 -14.47
C ASP A 33 2.35 5.68 -13.79
N LEU A 34 3.57 5.43 -14.28
CA LEU A 34 4.51 4.48 -13.67
C LEU A 34 4.85 4.86 -12.22
N VAL A 35 5.06 6.14 -11.95
CA VAL A 35 5.34 6.63 -10.60
C VAL A 35 4.12 6.47 -9.71
N ASN A 36 2.93 6.85 -10.18
CA ASN A 36 1.69 6.69 -9.41
C ASN A 36 1.39 5.22 -9.10
N GLU A 37 1.61 4.32 -10.06
CA GLU A 37 1.45 2.88 -9.86
C GLU A 37 2.43 2.36 -8.80
N ALA A 38 3.72 2.68 -8.93
CA ALA A 38 4.73 2.26 -7.96
C ALA A 38 4.42 2.77 -6.54
N VAL A 39 3.97 4.02 -6.40
CA VAL A 39 3.56 4.60 -5.12
C VAL A 39 2.33 3.89 -4.57
N ARG A 40 1.32 3.59 -5.39
CA ARG A 40 0.13 2.84 -4.96
C ARG A 40 0.50 1.44 -4.47
N LEU A 41 1.35 0.71 -5.21
CA LEU A 41 1.81 -0.61 -4.78
C LEU A 41 2.58 -0.52 -3.46
N SER A 42 3.47 0.46 -3.32
CA SER A 42 4.26 0.64 -2.10
C SER A 42 3.43 0.99 -0.87
N LEU A 43 2.21 1.52 -1.05
CA LEU A 43 1.31 1.93 0.03
C LEU A 43 0.07 1.02 0.16
N ALA A 44 0.01 -0.07 -0.61
CA ALA A 44 -1.17 -0.92 -0.65
C ALA A 44 -1.39 -1.66 0.68
N GLU A 45 -0.31 -2.11 1.32
CA GLU A 45 -0.34 -2.79 2.61
C GLU A 45 -0.84 -1.84 3.71
N ASP A 46 -0.22 -0.65 3.86
CA ASP A 46 -0.65 0.36 4.83
C ASP A 46 -2.13 0.75 4.63
N ALA A 47 -2.57 0.90 3.38
CA ALA A 47 -3.95 1.22 3.08
C ALA A 47 -4.90 0.10 3.52
N ALA A 48 -4.52 -1.16 3.32
CA ALA A 48 -5.30 -2.32 3.77
C ALA A 48 -5.37 -2.38 5.30
N ASP A 49 -4.27 -2.12 6.00
CA ASP A 49 -4.21 -2.09 7.46
C ASP A 49 -5.12 -1.00 8.05
N ILE A 50 -5.10 0.21 7.47
CA ILE A 50 -5.96 1.31 7.89
C ILE A 50 -7.44 0.96 7.71
N VAL A 51 -7.79 0.32 6.59
CA VAL A 51 -9.15 -0.13 6.33
C VAL A 51 -9.56 -1.19 7.36
N ALA A 52 -8.72 -2.21 7.57
CA ALA A 52 -8.99 -3.27 8.54
C ALA A 52 -9.14 -2.72 9.97
N PHE A 53 -8.32 -1.75 10.36
CA PHE A 53 -8.45 -1.07 11.65
C PHE A 53 -9.78 -0.33 11.77
N THR A 54 -10.20 0.36 10.71
CA THR A 54 -11.45 1.13 10.69
C THR A 54 -12.67 0.21 10.72
N GLU A 55 -12.67 -0.88 9.95
CA GLU A 55 -13.77 -1.85 9.92
C GLU A 55 -13.95 -2.58 11.26
N ARG A 56 -12.87 -2.73 12.02
CA ARG A 56 -12.85 -3.41 13.32
C ARG A 56 -13.02 -2.46 14.51
N SER A 57 -13.33 -1.19 14.27
CA SER A 57 -13.45 -0.19 15.34
C SER A 57 -14.52 -0.51 16.38
N ASP A 58 -15.54 -1.28 15.98
CA ASP A 58 -16.67 -1.67 16.81
C ASP A 58 -16.49 -3.06 17.46
N GLU A 59 -15.37 -3.75 17.20
CA GLU A 59 -15.05 -5.00 17.88
C GLU A 59 -14.76 -4.75 19.37
N PRO A 60 -15.23 -5.62 20.28
CA PRO A 60 -14.90 -5.50 21.68
C PRO A 60 -13.42 -5.75 21.92
N ASP A 61 -12.83 -5.02 22.87
CA ASP A 61 -11.47 -5.28 23.32
C ASP A 61 -11.35 -6.70 23.88
N LEU A 62 -10.32 -7.40 23.45
CA LEU A 62 -10.01 -8.76 23.92
C LEU A 62 -8.85 -8.69 24.92
N SER A 63 -8.96 -9.47 26.00
CA SER A 63 -7.83 -9.67 26.91
C SER A 63 -6.71 -10.43 26.21
N PHE A 64 -5.48 -9.92 26.32
CA PHE A 64 -4.31 -10.57 25.75
C PHE A 64 -4.13 -12.02 26.25
N ASP A 65 -4.39 -12.26 27.55
CA ASP A 65 -4.30 -13.60 28.14
C ASP A 65 -5.34 -14.57 27.57
N GLU A 66 -6.54 -14.09 27.25
CA GLU A 66 -7.61 -14.91 26.68
C GLU A 66 -7.31 -15.29 25.22
N VAL A 67 -6.81 -14.34 24.44
CA VAL A 67 -6.37 -14.57 23.06
C VAL A 67 -5.23 -15.57 23.00
N LEU A 68 -4.24 -15.46 23.89
CA LEU A 68 -3.08 -16.37 23.90
C LEU A 68 -3.49 -17.81 24.24
N ARG A 69 -4.42 -18.00 25.17
CA ARG A 69 -4.93 -19.33 25.54
C ARG A 69 -5.69 -19.97 24.39
N ASP A 70 -6.55 -19.21 23.71
CA ASP A 70 -7.31 -19.68 22.55
C ASP A 70 -6.38 -20.05 21.38
N TRP A 71 -5.36 -19.23 21.10
CA TRP A 71 -4.39 -19.51 20.04
C TRP A 71 -3.59 -20.81 20.30
N GLN A 72 -3.12 -21.02 21.53
CA GLN A 72 -2.42 -22.26 21.93
C GLN A 72 -3.30 -23.53 21.86
N GLN A 73 -4.62 -23.39 21.95
CA GLN A 73 -5.54 -24.52 21.78
C GLN A 73 -5.75 -24.86 20.31
N ARG A 74 -5.81 -23.86 19.43
CA ARG A 74 -6.00 -24.04 17.98
C ARG A 74 -4.79 -24.69 17.31
N ASP A 75 -3.56 -24.35 17.73
CA ASP A 75 -2.31 -24.91 17.19
C ASP A 75 -2.07 -26.40 17.54
N LYS A 76 -2.84 -26.94 18.49
CA LYS A 76 -2.73 -28.34 18.94
C LYS A 76 -3.58 -29.35 18.14
N THR A 77 -4.34 -28.89 17.14
CA THR A 77 -5.20 -29.73 16.28
C THR A 77 -4.63 -29.79 14.87
#